data_AF-A0A7J6WHH1-F1
#
_entry.id   AF-A0A7J6WHH1-F1
#
_cell.length_a   1.000
_cell.length_b   1.000
_cell.length_c   1.000
_cell.angle_alpha   90.00
_cell.angle_beta   90.00
_cell.angle_gamma   90.00
#
_symmetry.space_group_name_H-M   'P 1'
#
loop_
_entity.id
_entity.type
_entity.pdbx_description
1 polymer ?
#
loop_
_entity_poly.entity_id
_entity_poly.type
_entity_poly.pdbx_seq_one_letter_code
_entity_poly.pdbx_strand_id
1 'polypeptide(L)'
;MNLNLKKPMSLDKMAKFLTKGGSIAEFADPKLNGEYSTEAFDLILKLALSCTSHKQQRPTMEKVVLSLENALDISAKEKALSPSDTPPQV
;
A
#
# COMPACT_ATOMS: atom_id res chain seq x y z
N MET A 1 1.51 10.59 -17.05
CA MET A 1 0.04 10.71 -16.89
C MET A 1 -0.21 11.54 -15.63
N ASN A 2 -1.15 12.49 -15.66
CA ASN A 2 -1.40 13.45 -14.57
C ASN A 2 -2.33 12.86 -13.50
N LEU A 3 -1.84 12.63 -12.27
CA LEU A 3 -2.62 12.18 -11.10
C LEU A 3 -3.37 13.33 -10.40
N ASN A 4 -3.92 14.26 -11.17
CA ASN A 4 -4.80 15.30 -10.64
C ASN A 4 -6.20 14.67 -10.40
N LEU A 5 -6.31 13.76 -9.42
CA LEU A 5 -7.56 13.06 -9.13
C LEU A 5 -8.53 14.02 -8.41
N LYS A 6 -9.32 14.77 -9.18
CA LYS A 6 -10.60 15.32 -8.70
C LYS A 6 -11.60 14.23 -8.31
N LYS A 7 -11.30 12.95 -8.61
CA LYS A 7 -12.10 11.79 -8.20
C LYS A 7 -11.21 10.53 -8.08
N PRO A 8 -11.05 9.93 -6.88
CA PRO A 8 -10.33 8.67 -6.72
C PRO A 8 -10.97 7.56 -7.56
N MET A 9 -10.13 6.70 -8.16
CA MET A 9 -10.59 5.53 -8.91
C MET A 9 -11.22 4.52 -7.94
N SER A 10 -12.31 3.85 -8.32
CA SER A 10 -12.93 2.83 -7.46
C SER A 10 -12.04 1.59 -7.35
N LEU A 11 -12.11 0.91 -6.21
CA LEU A 11 -11.36 -0.31 -5.92
C LEU A 11 -11.60 -1.43 -6.96
N ASP A 12 -12.79 -1.52 -7.54
CA ASP A 12 -13.07 -2.49 -8.62
C ASP A 12 -12.32 -2.18 -9.93
N LYS A 13 -12.21 -0.90 -10.28
CA LYS A 13 -11.44 -0.47 -11.46
C LYS A 13 -9.95 -0.70 -11.24
N MET A 14 -9.51 -0.49 -10.01
CA MET A 14 -8.16 -0.78 -9.56
C MET A 14 -7.83 -2.27 -9.67
N ALA A 15 -8.68 -3.15 -9.14
CA ALA A 15 -8.50 -4.59 -9.27
C ALA A 15 -8.35 -5.03 -10.74
N LYS A 16 -9.19 -4.48 -11.63
CA LYS A 16 -9.12 -4.72 -13.09
C LYS A 16 -7.86 -4.15 -13.75
N PHE A 17 -7.27 -3.10 -13.19
CA PHE A 17 -6.04 -2.50 -13.71
C PHE A 17 -4.83 -3.35 -13.31
N LEU A 18 -4.78 -3.82 -12.07
CA LEU A 18 -3.71 -4.72 -11.60
C LEU A 18 -3.73 -6.07 -12.32
N THR A 19 -4.90 -6.66 -12.59
CA THR A 19 -4.99 -7.91 -13.37
C THR A 19 -4.50 -7.77 -14.81
N LYS A 20 -4.35 -6.54 -15.32
CA LYS A 20 -3.79 -6.24 -16.64
C LYS A 20 -2.29 -5.90 -16.61
N GLY A 21 -1.62 -6.11 -15.48
CA GLY A 21 -0.19 -5.82 -15.32
C GLY A 21 0.11 -4.36 -14.97
N GLY A 22 -0.89 -3.59 -14.53
CA GLY A 22 -0.69 -2.23 -14.05
C GLY A 22 0.11 -2.17 -12.75
N SER A 23 0.83 -1.07 -12.52
CA SER A 23 1.66 -0.90 -11.32
C SER A 23 0.85 -0.44 -10.11
N ILE A 24 1.15 -1.00 -8.94
CA ILE A 24 0.56 -0.57 -7.66
C ILE A 24 0.95 0.85 -7.28
N ALA A 25 2.13 1.32 -7.72
CA ALA A 25 2.65 2.64 -7.39
C ALA A 25 1.78 3.78 -7.95
N GLU A 26 1.00 3.50 -9.00
CA GLU A 26 0.06 4.46 -9.60
C GLU A 26 -1.14 4.78 -8.70
N PHE A 27 -1.32 4.01 -7.62
CA PHE A 27 -2.41 4.19 -6.66
C PHE A 27 -1.98 4.75 -5.32
N ALA A 28 -0.67 4.86 -5.09
CA ALA A 28 -0.19 5.53 -3.90
C ALA A 28 -0.64 6.99 -3.92
N ASP A 29 -0.97 7.53 -2.74
CA ASP A 29 -1.27 8.95 -2.62
C ASP A 29 -0.05 9.74 -3.10
N PRO A 30 -0.18 10.64 -4.09
CA PRO A 30 0.94 11.45 -4.58
C PRO A 30 1.65 12.24 -3.48
N LYS A 31 0.95 12.55 -2.37
CA LYS A 31 1.54 13.23 -1.21
C LYS A 31 2.53 12.38 -0.44
N LEU A 32 2.49 11.06 -0.58
CA LEU A 32 3.49 10.17 -0.01
C LEU A 32 4.81 10.25 -0.78
N ASN A 33 4.82 10.75 -2.02
CA ASN A 33 6.04 10.97 -2.80
C ASN A 33 6.99 9.75 -2.89
N GLY A 34 6.44 8.53 -2.86
CA GLY A 34 7.24 7.29 -2.85
C GLY A 34 7.83 6.91 -1.48
N GLU A 35 7.57 7.67 -0.43
CA GLU A 35 8.01 7.43 0.95
C GLU A 35 7.12 6.39 1.65
N TYR A 36 7.07 5.19 1.08
CA TYR A 36 6.36 4.05 1.64
C TYR A 36 7.01 2.75 1.18
N SER A 37 6.88 1.70 2.00
CA SER A 37 7.28 0.36 1.58
C SER A 37 6.37 -0.15 0.48
N THR A 38 6.95 -0.48 -0.67
CA THR A 38 6.20 -1.06 -1.80
C THR A 38 5.60 -2.40 -1.41
N GLU A 39 6.31 -3.20 -0.62
CA GLU A 39 5.84 -4.49 -0.11
C GLU A 39 4.68 -4.31 0.89
N ALA A 40 4.82 -3.41 1.87
CA ALA A 40 3.75 -3.12 2.81
C ALA A 40 2.51 -2.55 2.10
N PHE A 41 2.71 -1.68 1.12
CA PHE A 41 1.63 -1.08 0.34
C PHE A 41 0.87 -2.10 -0.49
N ASP A 42 1.57 -3.03 -1.16
CA ASP A 42 0.93 -4.14 -1.88
C ASP A 42 0.04 -4.98 -0.96
N LEU A 43 0.53 -5.28 0.25
CA LEU A 43 -0.22 -6.07 1.24
C LEU A 43 -1.48 -5.33 1.72
N ILE A 44 -1.35 -4.06 2.10
CA ILE A 44 -2.47 -3.21 2.52
C ILE A 44 -3.51 -3.10 1.42
N LEU A 45 -3.06 -2.95 0.18
CA LEU A 45 -3.93 -2.78 -0.96
C LEU A 45 -4.75 -4.03 -1.25
N LYS A 46 -4.11 -5.22 -1.24
CA LYS A 46 -4.81 -6.51 -1.36
C LYS A 46 -5.84 -6.70 -0.24
N LEU A 47 -5.47 -6.35 0.99
CA LEU A 47 -6.37 -6.41 2.14
C LEU A 47 -7.59 -5.50 1.95
N ALA A 48 -7.38 -4.25 1.53
CA ALA A 48 -8.45 -3.30 1.28
C ALA A 48 -9.44 -3.82 0.21
N LEU A 49 -8.94 -4.39 -0.88
CA LEU A 49 -9.77 -5.02 -1.91
C LEU A 49 -10.62 -6.16 -1.35
N SER A 50 -10.05 -7.04 -0.52
CA SER A 50 -10.80 -8.12 0.13
C SER A 50 -11.86 -7.59 1.10
N CYS A 51 -11.57 -6.54 1.88
CA CYS A 51 -12.51 -5.91 2.81
C CYS A 51 -13.73 -5.30 2.12
N THR A 52 -13.56 -4.74 0.92
CA THR A 52 -14.67 -4.13 0.15
C THR A 52 -15.37 -5.10 -0.80
N SER A 53 -14.88 -6.33 -0.89
CA SER A 53 -15.46 -7.37 -1.75
C SER A 53 -16.81 -7.87 -1.24
N HIS A 54 -17.41 -8.83 -1.96
CA HIS A 54 -18.64 -9.49 -1.53
C HIS A 54 -18.48 -10.14 -0.15
N LYS A 55 -19.58 -10.26 0.60
CA LYS A 55 -19.57 -10.73 2.00
C LYS A 55 -18.75 -12.01 2.22
N GLN A 56 -18.78 -12.95 1.28
CA GLN A 56 -18.07 -14.24 1.36
C GLN A 56 -16.55 -14.13 1.20
N GLN A 57 -16.07 -13.05 0.59
CA GLN A 57 -14.65 -12.76 0.35
C GLN A 57 -14.06 -11.84 1.42
N ARG A 58 -14.91 -11.23 2.27
CA ARG A 58 -14.44 -10.32 3.32
C ARG A 58 -13.69 -11.11 4.40
N PRO A 59 -12.48 -10.67 4.80
CA PRO A 59 -11.77 -11.28 5.91
C PRO A 59 -12.50 -11.03 7.24
N THR A 60 -12.18 -11.85 8.25
CA THR A 60 -12.56 -11.56 9.64
C THR A 60 -11.74 -10.37 10.15
N MET A 61 -12.27 -9.63 11.13
CA MET A 61 -11.54 -8.50 11.72
C MET A 61 -10.21 -8.93 12.35
N GLU A 62 -10.11 -10.14 12.88
CA GLU A 62 -8.85 -10.74 13.35
C GLU A 62 -7.81 -10.82 12.23
N LYS A 63 -8.18 -11.37 11.05
CA LYS A 63 -7.28 -11.42 9.89
C LYS A 63 -6.89 -10.03 9.39
N VAL A 64 -7.82 -9.07 9.47
CA VAL A 64 -7.55 -7.66 9.12
C VAL A 64 -6.45 -7.11 10.03
N VAL A 65 -6.60 -7.23 11.35
CA VAL A 65 -5.62 -6.72 12.31
C VAL A 65 -4.25 -7.37 12.12
N LEU A 66 -4.19 -8.71 12.01
CA LEU A 66 -2.93 -9.42 11.78
C LEU A 66 -2.22 -8.96 10.50
N SER A 67 -2.97 -8.69 9.44
CA SER A 67 -2.42 -8.21 8.16
C SER A 67 -1.89 -6.77 8.28
N LEU A 68 -2.58 -5.92 9.03
CA LEU A 68 -2.15 -4.54 9.29
C LEU A 68 -0.89 -4.50 10.16
N GLU A 69 -0.80 -5.35 11.19
CA GLU A 69 0.40 -5.49 12.03
C GLU A 69 1.60 -5.94 11.21
N ASN A 70 1.42 -6.94 10.34
CA ASN A 70 2.50 -7.39 9.46
C ASN A 70 2.95 -6.29 8.47
N ALA A 71 2.03 -5.53 7.88
CA ALA A 71 2.39 -4.39 7.02
C ALA A 71 3.19 -3.32 7.78
N LEU A 72 2.83 -3.06 9.04
CA LEU A 72 3.55 -2.12 9.90
C LEU A 72 4.97 -2.61 10.17
N ASP A 73 5.15 -3.90 10.47
CA ASP A 73 6.46 -4.51 10.69
C ASP A 73 7.36 -4.43 9.45
N ILE A 74 6.81 -4.68 8.26
CA ILE A 74 7.52 -4.56 6.98
C ILE A 74 7.98 -3.11 6.79
N SER A 75 7.08 -2.15 6.97
CA SER A 75 7.37 -0.72 6.83
C SER A 75 8.46 -0.25 7.81
N ALA A 76 8.42 -0.72 9.06
CA ALA A 76 9.41 -0.38 10.08
C ALA A 76 10.80 -0.93 9.75
N LYS A 77 10.89 -2.15 9.20
CA LYS A 77 12.16 -2.76 8.77
C LYS A 77 12.81 -2.00 7.64
N GLU A 78 12.05 -1.60 6.62
CA GLU A 78 12.59 -0.78 5.51
C GLU A 78 13.13 0.57 6.00
N LYS A 79 12.44 1.20 6.95
CA LYS A 79 12.92 2.46 7.56
C LYS A 79 14.20 2.31 8.37
N ALA A 80 14.44 1.14 8.99
CA ALA A 80 15.68 0.87 9.71
C ALA A 80 16.87 0.56 8.79
N LEU A 81 16.61 0.22 7.52
CA LEU A 81 17.64 -0.12 6.52
C LEU A 81 18.11 1.10 5.70
N SER A 82 17.45 2.26 5.81
CA SER A 82 17.91 3.50 5.17
C SER A 82 19.09 4.09 5.94
N PRO A 83 20.28 4.28 5.33
CA PRO A 83 21.40 4.97 5.96
C PRO A 83 21.11 6.48 6.00
N SER A 84 20.37 6.92 7.01
CA SER A 84 20.16 8.34 7.30
C SER A 84 20.46 8.63 8.76
N ASP A 85 21.68 8.33 9.19
CA ASP A 85 22.29 8.87 10.42
C ASP A 85 23.83 8.71 10.33
N THR A 86 24.46 9.41 9.39
CA THR A 86 25.90 9.68 9.50
C THR A 86 26.05 11.12 9.97
N PRO A 87 26.55 11.37 11.20
CA PRO A 87 26.90 12.73 11.64
C PRO A 87 27.92 13.36 10.68
N PRO A 88 27.91 14.70 10.50
CA PRO A 88 28.90 15.38 9.67
C PRO A 88 30.30 15.01 10.15
N GLN A 89 31.09 14.38 9.27
CA GLN A 89 32.52 14.21 9.51
C GLN A 89 33.13 15.62 9.45
N VAL A 90 33.88 15.93 10.51
CA VAL A 90 34.58 17.20 10.81
C VAL A 90 35.53 17.65 9.71
#